data_AF-A0A8J4WA79-F1
#
_entry.id   AF-A0A8J4WA79-F1
#
_cell.length_a   1.000
_cell.length_b   1.000
_cell.length_c   1.000
_cell.angle_alpha   90.00
_cell.angle_beta   90.00
_cell.angle_gamma   90.00
#
_symmetry.space_group_name_H-M   'P 1'
#
loop_
_entity.id
_entity.type
_entity.pdbx_description
1 polymer ?
#
loop_
_entity_poly.entity_id
_entity_poly.type
_entity_poly.pdbx_seq_one_letter_code
_entity_poly.pdbx_strand_id
1 'polypeptide(L)'
;MNQEEALLSFGSPRRGFSASLHSSVGEKDVEEEGGKNTVELLAFYRERCERFHAEREETLAHLAQIEVSKEETHRLKWELKTKNEEILDLEEALKKANGTLFQVKAEVIDLKAENKTLQLQEEGDRQKIQQLLALTQPITEQVTFFRDCRPGTRTTYPSQRTPTPTAYPYPSTMHIASEEMEERKKKKQQQQTHFVVRGNAPSLANISRSIPSSKVLRTIYMPNEQTASLTKTIENLQKQLESHQQLTETRIQALLDGFADEKSKLLLNQQHLEEKSSQLEKQVEKTKRILTKTTKDYLVLRHKAQETERLAHEELYQANQKCEVMVMEKTKLTEKVLEETNALREVVREEGNQTVLEFRTQAISRERDLHILKEQYTAMQEACTKRIQDLQVRLTKLRSRYRSLDKRRAMEMEGFTRDLAGLKRHLQKLEVILYGQGLTAHERQVLRFDENYTLDANELSDEIAALQRRLVDLSTDLAEA
;
A
#
# COMPACT_ATOMS: atom_id res chain seq x y z
N MET A 1 25.06 11.74 7.26
CA MET A 1 24.24 11.54 6.06
C MET A 1 23.62 10.16 6.15
N ASN A 2 22.33 10.06 5.80
CA ASN A 2 21.51 8.84 5.70
C ASN A 2 20.71 8.43 6.95
N GLN A 3 19.70 9.25 7.30
CA GLN A 3 18.49 8.76 8.00
C GLN A 3 17.17 9.35 7.45
N GLU A 4 17.19 10.17 6.39
CA GLU A 4 15.99 10.84 5.86
C GLU A 4 15.33 10.12 4.67
N GLU A 5 15.93 9.06 4.12
CA GLU A 5 15.38 8.37 2.94
C GLU A 5 14.32 7.29 3.24
N ALA A 6 14.00 7.04 4.52
CA ALA A 6 13.08 5.95 4.90
C ALA A 6 11.58 6.32 4.88
N LEU A 7 11.21 7.59 4.65
CA LEU A 7 9.82 8.06 4.79
C LEU A 7 9.08 8.31 3.47
N LEU A 8 9.65 7.93 2.32
CA LEU A 8 9.04 8.15 1.00
C LEU A 8 8.88 6.87 0.16
N SER A 9 8.63 5.72 0.80
CA SER A 9 8.19 4.50 0.09
C SER A 9 6.68 4.34 0.19
N PHE A 10 5.94 5.18 -0.54
CA PHE A 10 4.53 4.91 -0.81
C PHE A 10 4.43 3.77 -1.83
N GLY A 11 3.98 2.61 -1.37
CA GLY A 11 3.24 1.62 -2.15
C GLY A 11 3.93 1.00 -3.36
N SER A 12 4.81 0.03 -3.14
CA SER A 12 5.08 -1.00 -4.17
C SER A 12 3.95 -2.05 -4.17
N PRO A 13 3.37 -2.39 -5.35
CA PRO A 13 2.38 -3.47 -5.43
C PRO A 13 3.02 -4.81 -5.07
N ARG A 14 2.48 -5.48 -4.05
CA ARG A 14 2.87 -6.84 -3.70
C ARG A 14 2.64 -7.77 -4.90
N ARG A 15 3.72 -8.30 -5.48
CA ARG A 15 3.74 -9.56 -6.23
C ARG A 15 3.27 -10.66 -5.30
N GLY A 16 2.17 -11.32 -5.64
CA GLY A 16 1.68 -12.47 -4.88
C GLY A 16 0.27 -12.87 -5.25
N PHE A 17 0.07 -13.37 -6.46
CA PHE A 17 -1.01 -14.34 -6.72
C PHE A 17 -0.39 -15.55 -7.40
N SER A 18 -0.15 -16.57 -6.59
CA SER A 18 0.22 -17.91 -7.02
C SER A 18 -0.99 -18.60 -7.64
N ALA A 19 -0.73 -19.37 -8.68
CA ALA A 19 -1.64 -20.33 -9.29
C ALA A 19 -2.29 -21.26 -8.25
N SER A 20 -3.60 -21.50 -8.40
CA SER A 20 -4.28 -22.65 -7.83
C SER A 20 -4.98 -23.39 -8.97
N LEU A 21 -4.52 -24.61 -9.21
CA LEU A 21 -5.17 -25.63 -10.04
C LEU A 21 -6.34 -26.27 -9.26
N HIS A 22 -7.33 -26.79 -10.01
CA HIS A 22 -8.54 -27.54 -9.61
C HIS A 22 -9.69 -26.71 -9.01
N SER A 23 -10.95 -26.86 -9.43
CA SER A 23 -11.68 -28.09 -9.77
C SER A 23 -12.78 -27.83 -10.80
N SER A 24 -12.96 -28.77 -11.73
CA SER A 24 -14.08 -28.88 -12.66
C SER A 24 -15.38 -29.22 -11.93
N VAL A 25 -16.32 -28.28 -11.83
CA VAL A 25 -17.73 -28.57 -11.53
C VAL A 25 -18.61 -27.64 -12.35
N GLY A 26 -19.42 -28.25 -13.23
CA GLY A 26 -20.51 -27.73 -14.07
C GLY A 26 -20.90 -26.25 -13.98
N GLU A 27 -20.32 -25.43 -14.87
CA GLU A 27 -20.88 -24.14 -15.31
C GLU A 27 -21.89 -24.39 -16.44
N LYS A 28 -23.11 -24.79 -16.09
CA LYS A 28 -24.30 -24.53 -16.93
C LYS A 28 -25.47 -24.34 -15.98
N ASP A 29 -26.08 -23.15 -16.05
CA ASP A 29 -27.44 -22.83 -15.56
C ASP A 29 -27.58 -21.76 -14.44
N VAL A 30 -26.55 -20.96 -14.09
CA VAL A 30 -26.73 -19.81 -13.15
C VAL A 30 -26.14 -18.46 -13.64
N GLU A 31 -25.57 -18.38 -14.84
CA GLU A 31 -24.69 -17.23 -15.18
C GLU A 31 -25.35 -15.99 -15.80
N GLU A 32 -26.62 -16.02 -16.23
CA GLU A 32 -27.16 -14.90 -17.03
C GLU A 32 -27.59 -13.65 -16.23
N GLU A 33 -27.78 -13.77 -14.90
CA GLU A 33 -28.14 -12.63 -14.05
C GLU A 33 -27.01 -12.19 -13.09
N GLY A 34 -26.16 -13.12 -12.63
CA GLY A 34 -25.01 -12.80 -11.76
C GLY A 34 -23.82 -12.15 -12.50
N GLY A 35 -23.62 -12.50 -13.78
CA GLY A 35 -22.52 -11.98 -14.60
C GLY A 35 -22.65 -10.49 -14.95
N LYS A 36 -23.87 -10.00 -15.14
CA LYS A 36 -24.11 -8.57 -15.44
C LYS A 36 -23.74 -7.68 -14.25
N ASN A 37 -24.14 -8.09 -13.05
CA ASN A 37 -23.83 -7.36 -11.81
C ASN A 37 -22.32 -7.30 -11.52
N THR A 38 -21.57 -8.37 -11.80
CA THR A 38 -20.12 -8.37 -11.59
C THR A 38 -19.37 -7.54 -12.63
N VAL A 39 -19.81 -7.56 -13.89
CA VAL A 39 -19.24 -6.73 -14.97
C VAL A 39 -19.54 -5.23 -14.74
N GLU A 40 -20.77 -4.90 -14.33
CA GLU A 40 -21.16 -3.52 -13.98
C GLU A 40 -20.36 -3.00 -12.78
N LEU A 41 -20.15 -3.83 -11.76
CA LEU A 41 -19.32 -3.49 -10.61
C LEU A 41 -17.86 -3.24 -10.99
N LEU A 42 -17.29 -4.06 -11.88
CA LEU A 42 -15.94 -3.86 -12.39
C LEU A 42 -15.82 -2.58 -13.24
N ALA A 43 -16.84 -2.26 -14.04
CA ALA A 43 -16.90 -1.02 -14.79
C ALA A 43 -16.94 0.20 -13.86
N PHE A 44 -17.74 0.15 -12.79
CA PHE A 44 -17.79 1.20 -11.77
C PHE A 44 -16.43 1.43 -11.09
N TYR A 45 -15.73 0.36 -10.70
CA TYR A 45 -14.40 0.51 -10.09
C TYR A 45 -13.34 1.00 -11.07
N ARG A 46 -13.41 0.62 -12.35
CA ARG A 46 -12.51 1.15 -13.40
C ARG A 46 -12.73 2.65 -13.60
N GLU A 47 -13.98 3.07 -13.76
CA GLU A 47 -14.34 4.48 -13.88
C GLU A 47 -13.92 5.27 -12.63
N ARG A 48 -14.06 4.67 -11.44
CA ARG A 48 -13.60 5.30 -10.20
C ARG A 48 -12.08 5.41 -10.12
N CYS A 49 -11.33 4.40 -10.58
CA CYS A 49 -9.88 4.49 -10.70
C CYS A 49 -9.46 5.58 -11.70
N GLU A 50 -10.13 5.69 -12.84
CA GLU A 50 -9.89 6.74 -13.84
C GLU A 50 -10.15 8.14 -13.27
N ARG A 51 -11.25 8.32 -12.52
CA ARG A 51 -11.52 9.57 -11.78
C ARG A 51 -10.40 9.89 -10.79
N PHE A 52 -9.95 8.92 -9.99
CA PHE A 52 -8.84 9.15 -9.07
C PHE A 52 -7.53 9.46 -9.79
N HIS A 53 -7.28 8.86 -10.96
CA HIS A 53 -6.13 9.19 -11.78
C HIS A 53 -6.23 10.63 -12.32
N ALA A 54 -7.39 11.06 -12.79
CA ALA A 54 -7.62 12.43 -13.25
C ALA A 54 -7.45 13.45 -12.11
N GLU A 55 -8.06 13.19 -10.94
CA GLU A 55 -7.88 14.01 -9.73
C GLU A 55 -6.40 14.09 -9.32
N ARG A 56 -5.68 12.96 -9.38
CA ARG A 56 -4.25 12.93 -9.07
C ARG A 56 -3.44 13.77 -10.07
N GLU A 57 -3.67 13.63 -11.38
CA GLU A 57 -2.99 14.43 -12.40
C GLU A 57 -3.27 15.93 -12.22
N GLU A 58 -4.51 16.32 -11.90
CA GLU A 58 -4.89 17.70 -11.60
C GLU A 58 -4.13 18.22 -10.36
N THR A 59 -4.06 17.43 -9.28
CA THR A 59 -3.29 17.81 -8.09
C THR A 59 -1.80 17.93 -8.39
N LEU A 60 -1.23 17.07 -9.23
CA LEU A 60 0.18 17.14 -9.64
C LEU A 60 0.44 18.38 -10.50
N ALA A 61 -0.46 18.73 -11.41
CA ALA A 61 -0.37 19.96 -12.20
C ALA A 61 -0.42 21.21 -11.30
N HIS A 62 -1.30 21.23 -10.30
CA HIS A 62 -1.34 22.29 -9.30
C HIS A 62 -0.06 22.38 -8.47
N LEU A 63 0.52 21.23 -8.07
CA LEU A 63 1.79 21.20 -7.36
C LEU A 63 2.94 21.72 -8.21
N ALA A 64 3.03 21.33 -9.49
CA ALA A 64 4.04 21.82 -10.42
C ALA A 64 3.96 23.35 -10.60
N GLN A 65 2.75 23.91 -10.67
CA GLN A 65 2.56 25.36 -10.72
C GLN A 65 3.05 26.07 -9.44
N ILE A 66 2.84 25.46 -8.27
CA ILE A 66 3.33 25.98 -6.99
C ILE A 66 4.85 25.83 -6.88
N GLU A 67 5.46 24.79 -7.46
CA GLU A 67 6.91 24.60 -7.45
C GLU A 67 7.65 25.72 -8.19
N VAL A 68 7.17 26.15 -9.35
CA VAL A 68 7.72 27.32 -10.08
C VAL A 68 7.68 28.58 -9.23
N SER A 69 6.63 28.77 -8.42
CA SER A 69 6.54 29.91 -7.50
C SER A 69 7.58 29.88 -6.36
N LYS A 70 8.02 28.68 -5.91
CA LYS A 70 9.05 28.59 -4.86
C LYS A 70 10.41 29.06 -5.38
N GLU A 71 10.77 28.72 -6.61
CA GLU A 71 12.02 29.17 -7.24
C GLU A 71 12.04 30.69 -7.39
N GLU A 72 10.94 31.28 -7.86
CA GLU A 72 10.76 32.74 -7.93
C GLU A 72 10.88 33.39 -6.55
N THR A 73 10.27 32.82 -5.51
CA THR A 73 10.38 33.35 -4.14
C THR A 73 11.82 33.26 -3.61
N HIS A 74 12.55 32.19 -3.94
CA HIS A 74 13.94 32.06 -3.55
C HIS A 74 14.81 33.08 -4.29
N ARG A 75 14.61 33.25 -5.60
CA ARG A 75 15.29 34.26 -6.41
C ARG A 75 15.07 35.67 -5.85
N LEU A 76 13.82 36.05 -5.61
CA LEU A 76 13.47 37.37 -5.04
C LEU A 76 14.06 37.56 -3.63
N LYS A 77 14.08 36.53 -2.78
CA LYS A 77 14.75 36.58 -1.48
C LYS A 77 16.25 36.79 -1.62
N TRP A 78 16.87 36.15 -2.59
CA TRP A 78 18.30 36.28 -2.85
C TRP A 78 18.64 37.68 -3.38
N GLU A 79 17.85 38.20 -4.33
CA GLU A 79 17.95 39.57 -4.82
C GLU A 79 17.74 40.61 -3.70
N LEU A 80 16.76 40.40 -2.81
CA LEU A 80 16.59 41.26 -1.63
C LEU A 80 17.80 41.19 -0.68
N LYS A 81 18.38 40.01 -0.49
CA LYS A 81 19.56 39.84 0.36
C LYS A 81 20.76 40.58 -0.23
N THR A 82 21.04 40.43 -1.52
CA THR A 82 22.13 41.16 -2.18
C THR A 82 21.89 42.67 -2.14
N LYS A 83 20.65 43.12 -2.37
CA LYS A 83 20.31 44.54 -2.26
C LYS A 83 20.48 45.08 -0.84
N ASN A 84 20.17 44.30 0.18
CA ASN A 84 20.44 44.69 1.57
C ASN A 84 21.94 44.75 1.87
N GLU A 85 22.74 43.81 1.35
CA GLU A 85 24.20 43.85 1.45
C GLU A 85 24.77 45.09 0.73
N GLU A 86 24.30 45.40 -0.49
CA GLU A 86 24.65 46.63 -1.21
C GLU A 86 24.27 47.89 -0.41
N ILE A 87 23.09 47.92 0.22
CA ILE A 87 22.67 49.06 1.06
C ILE A 87 23.61 49.21 2.27
N LEU A 88 24.02 48.11 2.92
CA LEU A 88 24.96 48.17 4.03
C LEU A 88 26.33 48.70 3.60
N ASP A 89 26.84 48.25 2.45
CA ASP A 89 28.10 48.74 1.89
C ASP A 89 28.00 50.24 1.54
N LEU A 90 26.87 50.68 0.99
CA LEU A 90 26.60 52.09 0.71
C LEU A 90 26.48 52.93 1.99
N GLU A 91 25.83 52.42 3.03
CA GLU A 91 25.76 53.08 4.35
C GLU A 91 27.16 53.22 4.96
N GLU A 92 28.03 52.20 4.85
CA GLU A 92 29.41 52.26 5.33
C GLU A 92 30.25 53.26 4.51
N ALA A 93 30.13 53.24 3.18
CA ALA A 93 30.79 54.19 2.31
C ALA A 93 30.37 55.63 2.61
N LEU A 94 29.08 55.86 2.87
CA LEU A 94 28.54 57.16 3.26
C LEU A 94 29.07 57.60 4.63
N LYS A 95 29.17 56.69 5.62
CA LYS A 95 29.81 56.98 6.92
C LYS A 95 31.28 57.38 6.75
N LYS A 96 32.04 56.67 5.90
CA LYS A 96 33.45 57.01 5.59
C LYS A 96 33.57 58.36 4.88
N ALA A 97 32.72 58.63 3.88
CA ALA A 97 32.69 59.89 3.16
C ALA A 97 32.32 61.08 4.07
N ASN A 98 31.38 60.90 5.00
CA ASN A 98 31.07 61.92 6.00
C ASN A 98 32.27 62.18 6.92
N GLY A 99 33.00 61.13 7.33
CA GLY A 99 34.24 61.25 8.09
C GLY A 99 35.31 62.08 7.37
N THR A 100 35.58 61.77 6.10
CA THR A 100 36.54 62.54 5.29
C THR A 100 36.07 63.97 5.03
N LEU A 101 34.77 64.18 4.84
CA LEU A 101 34.18 65.51 4.70
C LEU A 101 34.39 66.38 5.94
N PHE A 102 34.26 65.82 7.15
CA PHE A 102 34.58 66.55 8.38
C PHE A 102 36.08 66.84 8.54
N GLN A 103 36.96 65.93 8.10
CA GLN A 103 38.41 66.15 8.09
C GLN A 103 38.78 67.31 7.15
N VAL A 104 38.31 67.26 5.90
CA VAL A 104 38.55 68.31 4.90
C VAL A 104 37.96 69.65 5.37
N LYS A 105 36.77 69.65 5.99
CA LYS A 105 36.21 70.88 6.57
C LYS A 105 37.10 71.47 7.67
N ALA A 106 37.73 70.63 8.50
CA ALA A 106 38.68 71.09 9.52
C ALA A 106 39.94 71.66 8.87
N GLU A 107 40.54 70.96 7.90
CA GLU A 107 41.70 71.45 7.14
C GLU A 107 41.42 72.78 6.43
N VAL A 108 40.22 72.98 5.88
CA VAL A 108 39.80 74.24 5.26
C VAL A 108 39.70 75.37 6.29
N ILE A 109 39.25 75.07 7.52
CA ILE A 109 39.26 76.06 8.61
C ILE A 109 40.69 76.42 8.99
N ASP A 110 41.59 75.44 9.08
CA ASP A 110 43.01 75.64 9.38
C ASP A 110 43.72 76.48 8.30
N LEU A 111 43.51 76.17 7.03
CA LEU A 111 44.07 76.96 5.91
C LEU A 111 43.50 78.37 5.85
N LYS A 112 42.22 78.56 6.21
CA LYS A 112 41.60 79.90 6.33
C LYS A 112 42.18 80.67 7.53
N ALA A 113 42.49 79.98 8.62
CA ALA A 113 43.16 80.53 9.77
C ALA A 113 44.57 81.03 9.39
N GLU A 114 45.36 80.18 8.73
CA GLU A 114 46.70 80.49 8.24
C GLU A 114 46.68 81.67 7.26
N ASN A 115 45.79 81.65 6.25
CA ASN A 115 45.63 82.78 5.32
C ASN A 115 45.34 84.10 6.03
N LYS A 116 44.47 84.10 7.05
CA LYS A 116 44.20 85.32 7.84
C LYS A 116 45.42 85.77 8.64
N THR A 117 46.22 84.84 9.17
CA THR A 117 47.46 85.20 9.87
C THR A 117 48.48 85.81 8.94
N LEU A 118 48.64 85.26 7.73
CA LEU A 118 49.51 85.83 6.69
C LEU A 118 49.02 87.20 6.25
N GLN A 119 47.71 87.39 6.05
CA GLN A 119 47.13 88.70 5.74
C GLN A 119 47.39 89.73 6.85
N LEU A 120 47.26 89.34 8.13
CA LEU A 120 47.59 90.23 9.25
C LEU A 120 49.09 90.56 9.31
N GLN A 121 49.97 89.61 8.95
CA GLN A 121 51.41 89.87 8.82
C GLN A 121 51.70 90.83 7.67
N GLU A 122 51.12 90.61 6.49
CA GLU A 122 51.24 91.51 5.34
C GLU A 122 50.75 92.92 5.65
N GLU A 123 49.62 93.07 6.35
CA GLU A 123 49.12 94.37 6.82
C GLU A 123 50.11 95.03 7.78
N GLY A 124 50.64 94.28 8.75
CA GLY A 124 51.63 94.77 9.70
C GLY A 124 52.94 95.20 9.03
N ASP A 125 53.41 94.43 8.05
CA ASP A 125 54.63 94.74 7.29
C ASP A 125 54.40 95.92 6.34
N ARG A 126 53.23 96.05 5.71
CA ARG A 126 52.84 97.27 4.97
C ARG A 126 52.86 98.51 5.87
N GLN A 127 52.36 98.40 7.09
CA GLN A 127 52.39 99.51 8.06
C GLN A 127 53.83 99.89 8.47
N LYS A 128 54.68 98.89 8.76
CA LYS A 128 56.11 99.15 9.03
C LYS A 128 56.80 99.82 7.85
N ILE A 129 56.55 99.36 6.63
CA ILE A 129 57.09 99.98 5.41
C ILE A 129 56.61 101.43 5.31
N GLN A 130 55.32 101.71 5.52
CA GLN A 130 54.78 103.08 5.50
C GLN A 130 55.42 103.97 6.57
N GLN A 131 55.61 103.46 7.78
CA GLN A 131 56.28 104.19 8.86
C GLN A 131 57.75 104.46 8.55
N LEU A 132 58.49 103.48 8.04
CA LEU A 132 59.86 103.66 7.58
C LEU A 132 59.94 104.67 6.43
N LEU A 133 59.04 104.57 5.45
CA LEU A 133 58.93 105.54 4.36
C LEU A 133 58.68 106.94 4.90
N ALA A 134 57.76 107.12 5.85
CA ALA A 134 57.49 108.40 6.49
C ALA A 134 58.70 108.99 7.23
N LEU A 135 59.53 108.15 7.87
CA LEU A 135 60.78 108.56 8.52
C LEU A 135 61.89 108.92 7.51
N THR A 136 61.89 108.29 6.33
CA THR A 136 62.88 108.52 5.27
C THR A 136 62.50 109.64 4.29
N GLN A 137 61.29 110.18 4.37
CA GLN A 137 60.93 111.36 3.57
C GLN A 137 61.88 112.51 3.94
N PRO A 138 62.57 113.14 2.98
CA PRO A 138 63.43 114.28 3.27
C PRO A 138 62.54 115.37 3.87
N ILE A 139 62.86 115.77 5.10
CA ILE A 139 62.27 116.97 5.70
C ILE A 139 62.73 118.11 4.80
N THR A 140 61.87 118.58 3.90
CA THR A 140 62.09 119.85 3.21
C THR A 140 61.91 120.95 4.25
N GLU A 141 62.96 121.20 5.05
CA GLU A 141 63.09 122.45 5.79
C GLU A 141 63.11 123.57 4.74
N GLN A 142 62.03 124.35 4.67
CA GLN A 142 62.06 125.64 3.98
C GLN A 142 62.93 126.58 4.82
N VAL A 143 64.25 126.55 4.60
CA VAL A 143 65.19 127.51 5.17
C VAL A 143 65.00 128.85 4.46
N THR A 144 64.14 129.71 5.01
CA THR A 144 64.06 131.12 4.63
C THR A 144 65.26 131.86 5.21
N PHE A 145 66.20 132.27 4.34
CA PHE A 145 67.36 133.07 4.69
C PHE A 145 66.95 134.50 5.10
N PHE A 146 67.01 134.82 6.40
CA PHE A 146 67.12 136.20 6.86
C PHE A 146 68.60 136.52 7.10
N ARG A 147 69.14 137.41 6.28
CA ARG A 147 70.55 137.83 6.28
C ARG A 147 70.68 139.11 7.09
N ASP A 148 70.89 138.99 8.41
CA ASP A 148 71.25 140.13 9.26
C ASP A 148 72.67 139.99 9.81
N CYS A 149 73.52 140.92 9.38
CA CYS A 149 74.92 141.05 9.77
C CYS A 149 75.06 141.97 10.98
N ARG A 150 75.47 141.44 12.14
CA ARG A 150 76.32 142.15 13.13
C ARG A 150 76.95 141.17 14.15
N PRO A 151 78.22 141.38 14.61
CA PRO A 151 79.03 140.35 15.24
C PRO A 151 79.25 140.51 16.77
N GLY A 152 79.43 139.38 17.45
CA GLY A 152 79.87 139.20 18.85
C GLY A 152 79.22 137.92 19.40
N THR A 153 79.88 136.92 20.00
CA THR A 153 81.18 136.87 20.69
C THR A 153 81.68 135.42 20.66
N ARG A 154 83.01 135.27 20.65
CA ARG A 154 83.81 134.05 20.57
C ARG A 154 83.95 133.36 21.94
N THR A 155 83.76 132.04 21.99
CA THR A 155 84.32 131.18 23.06
C THR A 155 84.87 129.88 22.48
N THR A 156 86.11 129.59 22.86
CA THR A 156 86.98 128.49 22.41
C THR A 156 87.12 127.40 23.50
N TYR A 157 86.85 126.14 23.13
CA TYR A 157 87.55 124.85 23.43
C TYR A 157 87.83 124.39 24.89
N PRO A 158 87.84 123.06 25.21
CA PRO A 158 88.77 122.09 24.60
C PRO A 158 88.30 120.65 24.30
N SER A 159 89.11 120.03 23.44
CA SER A 159 89.20 118.62 23.03
C SER A 159 90.24 117.88 23.88
N GLN A 160 90.10 116.55 24.07
CA GLN A 160 91.10 115.45 23.93
C GLN A 160 90.38 114.09 24.24
N ARG A 161 90.24 113.14 23.30
CA ARG A 161 91.12 111.98 22.92
C ARG A 161 91.38 111.00 24.08
N THR A 162 91.22 109.67 23.94
CA THR A 162 91.99 108.73 23.08
C THR A 162 91.30 107.36 22.84
N PRO A 163 91.87 106.45 21.99
CA PRO A 163 91.15 105.36 21.30
C PRO A 163 91.69 103.91 21.52
N THR A 164 91.05 102.94 20.82
CA THR A 164 91.52 101.59 20.35
C THR A 164 91.63 100.42 21.36
N PRO A 165 91.80 99.13 20.93
CA PRO A 165 91.10 98.33 19.87
C PRO A 165 90.90 96.83 20.28
N THR A 166 90.17 96.02 19.48
CA THR A 166 90.38 94.56 19.18
C THR A 166 89.13 94.03 18.43
N ALA A 167 89.12 93.73 17.13
CA ALA A 167 89.81 92.70 16.33
C ALA A 167 89.08 91.33 16.25
N TYR A 168 88.22 91.19 15.21
CA TYR A 168 88.04 90.06 14.25
C TYR A 168 87.71 88.62 14.75
N PRO A 169 87.36 87.64 13.88
CA PRO A 169 86.69 87.64 12.55
C PRO A 169 85.56 86.58 12.41
N TYR A 170 84.81 86.65 11.29
CA TYR A 170 83.96 85.60 10.67
C TYR A 170 84.78 84.33 10.32
N PRO A 171 84.20 83.10 10.13
CA PRO A 171 83.49 82.78 8.88
C PRO A 171 82.40 81.67 8.91
N SER A 172 81.69 81.63 7.79
CA SER A 172 80.76 80.62 7.26
C SER A 172 81.39 79.22 7.08
N THR A 173 80.61 78.15 7.31
CA THR A 173 80.40 77.03 6.35
C THR A 173 79.28 76.08 6.82
N MET A 174 78.51 75.55 5.86
CA MET A 174 77.66 74.37 6.03
C MET A 174 78.46 73.17 6.54
N HIS A 175 77.84 72.22 7.26
CA HIS A 175 78.00 70.78 6.98
C HIS A 175 76.87 69.93 7.57
N ILE A 176 76.55 68.92 6.77
CA ILE A 176 75.67 67.76 6.93
C ILE A 176 76.40 66.66 7.71
N ALA A 177 75.70 65.97 8.63
CA ALA A 177 75.80 64.54 9.02
C ALA A 177 75.17 64.38 10.43
N SER A 178 74.14 63.57 10.64
CA SER A 178 74.09 62.09 10.75
C SER A 178 74.83 61.50 11.95
N GLU A 179 74.06 60.83 12.84
CA GLU A 179 74.26 59.53 13.51
C GLU A 179 73.50 59.53 14.87
N GLU A 180 72.37 58.82 14.96
CA GLU A 180 72.21 57.44 15.49
C GLU A 180 72.36 57.31 17.03
N MET A 181 71.28 56.95 17.74
CA MET A 181 71.14 55.61 18.37
C MET A 181 69.92 55.49 19.31
N GLU A 182 69.19 54.40 19.06
CA GLU A 182 68.58 53.43 19.98
C GLU A 182 67.43 53.74 20.96
N GLU A 183 66.30 53.13 20.59
CA GLU A 183 65.39 52.28 21.38
C GLU A 183 65.46 52.27 22.92
N ARG A 184 64.28 52.43 23.53
CA ARG A 184 63.84 51.56 24.64
C ARG A 184 62.31 51.44 24.73
N LYS A 185 61.82 50.23 24.46
CA LYS A 185 60.47 49.75 24.79
C LYS A 185 60.31 49.51 26.30
N LYS A 186 59.16 49.85 26.89
CA LYS A 186 58.15 48.91 27.46
C LYS A 186 57.15 49.59 28.43
N LYS A 187 55.87 49.36 28.12
CA LYS A 187 54.72 48.94 28.97
C LYS A 187 54.52 49.54 30.37
N LYS A 188 53.30 50.07 30.57
CA LYS A 188 52.36 49.92 31.71
C LYS A 188 51.16 50.84 31.40
N GLN A 189 49.90 50.63 31.76
CA GLN A 189 49.14 49.51 32.30
C GLN A 189 47.68 49.97 32.14
N GLN A 190 46.81 49.13 31.59
CA GLN A 190 45.37 49.37 31.64
C GLN A 190 44.91 49.31 33.09
N GLN A 191 44.25 50.37 33.57
CA GLN A 191 43.36 50.29 34.72
C GLN A 191 42.05 51.00 34.36
N GLN A 192 41.01 50.17 34.27
CA GLN A 192 39.63 50.59 34.45
C GLN A 192 39.49 51.29 35.81
N THR A 193 38.87 52.47 35.84
CA THR A 193 38.00 52.84 36.95
C THR A 193 36.79 53.60 36.42
N HIS A 194 35.62 53.12 36.84
CA HIS A 194 34.37 53.84 36.83
C HIS A 194 34.55 55.21 37.50
N PHE A 195 34.09 56.29 36.86
CA PHE A 195 33.80 57.54 37.57
C PHE A 195 32.33 57.91 37.35
N VAL A 196 31.55 57.74 38.41
CA VAL A 196 30.17 58.18 38.53
C VAL A 196 30.18 59.68 38.79
N VAL A 197 29.38 60.40 38.01
CA VAL A 197 28.98 61.77 38.28
C VAL A 197 28.23 61.84 39.61
N ARG A 198 28.81 62.51 40.61
CA ARG A 198 28.05 63.25 41.61
C ARG A 198 28.54 64.68 41.62
N GLY A 199 27.65 65.58 41.23
CA GLY A 199 27.85 67.01 41.35
C GLY A 199 28.08 67.41 42.81
N ASN A 200 29.00 68.36 42.98
CA ASN A 200 28.95 69.42 43.96
C ASN A 200 30.07 70.40 43.58
N ALA A 201 29.76 71.33 42.68
CA ALA A 201 30.53 72.55 42.54
C ALA A 201 30.03 73.53 43.60
N PRO A 202 30.89 74.03 44.52
CA PRO A 202 30.53 75.20 45.31
C PRO A 202 30.55 76.44 44.40
N SER A 203 29.45 77.19 44.45
CA SER A 203 29.25 78.44 43.75
C SER A 203 30.32 79.46 44.10
N LEU A 204 30.94 80.06 43.09
CA LEU A 204 31.65 81.33 43.18
C LEU A 204 30.64 82.45 43.44
N ALA A 205 30.16 82.54 44.67
CA ALA A 205 29.37 83.65 45.19
C ALA A 205 30.09 84.17 46.43
N ASN A 206 31.07 85.07 46.23
CA ASN A 206 31.52 86.10 47.19
C ASN A 206 32.90 86.66 46.80
N ILE A 207 32.95 87.46 45.73
CA ILE A 207 33.95 88.54 45.61
C ILE A 207 33.24 89.76 45.04
N SER A 208 32.35 90.35 45.83
CA SER A 208 31.85 91.71 45.65
C SER A 208 32.09 92.49 46.95
N ARG A 209 33.36 92.70 47.28
CA ARG A 209 33.75 93.74 48.23
C ARG A 209 34.32 94.93 47.47
N SER A 210 33.46 95.93 47.36
CA SER A 210 33.72 97.36 47.17
C SER A 210 35.20 97.78 47.16
N ILE A 211 35.71 98.08 45.97
CA ILE A 211 36.88 98.93 45.78
C ILE A 211 36.33 100.32 45.43
N PRO A 212 36.75 101.40 46.13
CA PRO A 212 36.22 102.74 45.90
C PRO A 212 36.56 103.26 44.50
N SER A 213 35.62 103.97 43.88
CA SER A 213 35.76 104.66 42.60
C SER A 213 36.79 105.78 42.72
N SER A 214 38.07 105.42 42.59
CA SER A 214 39.21 106.32 42.71
C SER A 214 39.82 106.51 41.33
N LYS A 215 39.47 107.65 40.72
CA LYS A 215 40.12 108.30 39.57
C LYS A 215 40.21 107.41 38.33
N VAL A 216 39.42 107.76 37.32
CA VAL A 216 39.61 107.34 35.93
C VAL A 216 41.05 107.72 35.54
N LEU A 217 41.98 106.79 35.75
CA LEU A 217 43.22 106.76 35.01
C LEU A 217 42.76 106.34 33.62
N ARG A 218 42.35 107.35 32.83
CA ARG A 218 42.30 107.21 31.39
C ARG A 218 43.76 106.99 31.05
N THR A 219 44.19 105.73 31.03
CA THR A 219 45.37 105.34 30.29
C THR A 219 45.08 105.88 28.91
N ILE A 220 45.63 107.06 28.61
CA ILE A 220 45.73 107.55 27.25
C ILE A 220 46.64 106.50 26.65
N TYR A 221 45.98 105.51 26.08
CA TYR A 221 46.62 104.49 25.31
C TYR A 221 47.16 105.24 24.11
N MET A 222 48.41 105.72 24.22
CA MET A 222 49.20 106.08 23.06
C MET A 222 49.06 104.89 22.11
N PRO A 223 48.53 105.08 20.89
CA PRO A 223 48.39 103.99 19.93
C PRO A 223 49.76 103.37 19.69
N ASN A 224 50.14 102.36 20.47
CA ASN A 224 51.26 101.52 20.13
C ASN A 224 50.69 100.60 19.05
N GLU A 225 51.19 100.73 17.83
CA GLU A 225 50.80 99.89 16.68
C GLU A 225 50.88 98.38 17.02
N GLN A 226 51.73 98.05 18.00
CA GLN A 226 51.85 96.72 18.58
C GLN A 226 50.58 96.21 19.28
N THR A 227 49.78 97.05 19.94
CA THR A 227 48.52 96.54 20.53
C THR A 227 47.40 96.44 19.52
N ALA A 228 47.34 97.35 18.53
CA ALA A 228 46.33 97.29 17.48
C ALA A 228 46.52 96.04 16.61
N SER A 229 47.78 95.63 16.38
CA SER A 229 48.10 94.34 15.75
C SER A 229 47.75 93.15 16.67
N LEU A 230 48.06 93.23 17.97
CA LEU A 230 47.67 92.18 18.93
C LEU A 230 46.15 92.04 19.10
N THR A 231 45.37 93.12 19.06
CA THR A 231 43.90 93.03 19.14
C THR A 231 43.34 92.35 17.90
N LYS A 232 43.87 92.66 16.71
CA LYS A 232 43.49 91.97 15.46
C LYS A 232 43.85 90.48 15.49
N THR A 233 44.99 90.10 16.05
CA THR A 233 45.36 88.68 16.18
C THR A 233 44.47 87.96 17.19
N ILE A 234 44.12 88.59 18.31
CA ILE A 234 43.15 88.06 19.29
C ILE A 234 41.79 87.85 18.64
N GLU A 235 41.28 88.83 17.89
CA GLU A 235 40.00 88.71 17.17
C GLU A 235 40.02 87.60 16.11
N ASN A 236 41.15 87.39 15.43
CA ASN A 236 41.30 86.29 14.48
C ASN A 236 41.30 84.93 15.20
N LEU A 237 42.05 84.79 16.30
CA LEU A 237 42.07 83.57 17.11
C LEU A 237 40.70 83.26 17.72
N GLN A 238 39.95 84.28 18.13
CA GLN A 238 38.56 84.13 18.60
C GLN A 238 37.64 83.59 17.49
N LYS A 239 37.71 84.16 16.27
CA LYS A 239 36.93 83.68 15.12
C LYS A 239 37.33 82.25 14.69
N GLN A 240 38.60 81.89 14.82
CA GLN A 240 39.07 80.52 14.56
C GLN A 240 38.46 79.56 15.57
N LEU A 241 38.53 79.90 16.86
CA LEU A 241 37.94 79.10 17.93
C LEU A 241 36.42 78.91 17.72
N GLU A 242 35.69 79.97 17.38
CA GLU A 242 34.25 79.90 17.07
C GLU A 242 33.97 78.97 15.88
N SER A 243 34.77 79.04 14.81
CA SER A 243 34.59 78.17 13.64
C SER A 243 34.87 76.69 13.94
N HIS A 244 35.88 76.38 14.76
CA HIS A 244 36.12 75.02 15.24
C HIS A 244 35.01 74.55 16.18
N GLN A 245 34.51 75.41 17.06
CA GLN A 245 33.37 75.10 17.95
C GLN A 245 32.14 74.71 17.13
N GLN A 246 31.77 75.50 16.12
CA GLN A 246 30.66 75.18 15.21
C GLN A 246 30.86 73.84 14.47
N LEU A 247 32.08 73.54 14.01
CA LEU A 247 32.38 72.25 13.39
C LEU A 247 32.25 71.08 14.39
N THR A 248 32.67 71.27 15.64
CA THR A 248 32.51 70.24 16.67
C THR A 248 31.05 70.06 17.07
N GLU A 249 30.26 71.12 17.17
CA GLU A 249 28.82 71.06 17.48
C GLU A 249 28.05 70.33 16.38
N THR A 250 28.31 70.65 15.11
CA THR A 250 27.69 69.95 13.97
C THR A 250 28.09 68.47 13.92
N ARG A 251 29.35 68.14 14.27
CA ARG A 251 29.80 66.76 14.41
C ARG A 251 29.09 66.04 15.56
N ILE A 252 28.91 66.68 16.71
CA ILE A 252 28.20 66.13 17.86
C ILE A 252 26.73 65.88 17.50
N GLN A 253 26.06 66.83 16.85
CA GLN A 253 24.68 66.69 16.38
C GLN A 253 24.53 65.51 15.42
N ALA A 254 25.39 65.38 14.42
CA ALA A 254 25.36 64.24 13.49
C ALA A 254 25.56 62.88 14.19
N LEU A 255 26.38 62.83 15.24
CA LEU A 255 26.53 61.62 16.06
C LEU A 255 25.27 61.34 16.89
N LEU A 256 24.65 62.37 17.49
CA LEU A 256 23.42 62.22 18.27
C LEU A 256 22.25 61.73 17.39
N ASP A 257 22.11 62.27 16.19
CA ASP A 257 21.11 61.82 15.21
C ASP A 257 21.36 60.36 14.82
N GLY A 258 22.62 59.98 14.56
CA GLY A 258 22.99 58.58 14.29
C GLY A 258 22.66 57.64 15.46
N PHE A 259 22.89 58.05 16.70
CA PHE A 259 22.48 57.27 17.89
C PHE A 259 20.96 57.16 18.02
N ALA A 260 20.20 58.21 17.68
CA ALA A 260 18.75 58.17 17.69
C ALA A 260 18.20 57.18 16.64
N ASP A 261 18.77 57.18 15.45
CA ASP A 261 18.43 56.25 14.37
C ASP A 261 18.76 54.81 14.76
N GLU A 262 19.96 54.54 15.27
CA GLU A 262 20.35 53.20 15.73
C GLU A 262 19.44 52.71 16.87
N LYS A 263 19.10 53.59 17.83
CA LYS A 263 18.15 53.26 18.90
C LYS A 263 16.75 52.95 18.36
N SER A 264 16.25 53.70 17.38
CA SER A 264 14.95 53.43 16.77
C SER A 264 14.93 52.09 16.02
N LYS A 265 15.99 51.78 15.27
CA LYS A 265 16.19 50.47 14.60
C LYS A 265 16.22 49.32 15.61
N LEU A 266 16.93 49.48 16.73
CA LEU A 266 16.99 48.48 17.79
C LEU A 266 15.62 48.23 18.45
N LEU A 267 14.86 49.30 18.74
CA LEU A 267 13.52 49.17 19.32
C LEU A 267 12.55 48.47 18.35
N LEU A 268 12.59 48.82 17.06
CA LEU A 268 11.77 48.15 16.05
C LEU A 268 12.14 46.66 15.92
N ASN A 269 13.43 46.34 15.94
CA ASN A 269 13.90 44.95 15.93
C ASN A 269 13.44 44.19 17.18
N GLN A 270 13.48 44.82 18.36
CA GLN A 270 12.98 44.24 19.60
C GLN A 270 11.48 43.95 19.50
N GLN A 271 10.67 44.90 19.04
CA GLN A 271 9.23 44.71 18.82
C GLN A 271 8.96 43.55 17.86
N HIS A 272 9.69 43.47 16.75
CA HIS A 272 9.54 42.37 15.80
C HIS A 272 9.92 41.01 16.41
N LEU A 273 10.96 40.95 17.25
CA LEU A 273 11.32 39.72 17.97
C LEU A 273 10.25 39.32 19.00
N GLU A 274 9.68 40.28 19.72
CA GLU A 274 8.58 40.06 20.67
C GLU A 274 7.31 39.56 19.96
N GLU A 275 6.94 40.17 18.83
CA GLU A 275 5.83 39.72 17.99
C GLU A 275 6.05 38.30 17.47
N LYS A 276 7.26 37.99 16.99
CA LYS A 276 7.62 36.65 16.52
C LYS A 276 7.59 35.63 17.67
N SER A 277 8.05 36.01 18.86
CA SER A 277 7.94 35.17 20.07
C SER A 277 6.47 34.87 20.40
N SER A 278 5.61 35.90 20.40
CA SER A 278 4.17 35.74 20.64
C SER A 278 3.49 34.86 19.59
N GLN A 279 3.89 34.96 18.32
CA GLN A 279 3.38 34.09 17.26
C GLN A 279 3.80 32.62 17.48
N LEU A 280 5.07 32.38 17.81
CA LEU A 280 5.57 31.03 18.10
C LEU A 280 4.91 30.44 19.34
N GLU A 281 4.70 31.23 20.40
CA GLU A 281 3.95 30.81 21.58
C GLU A 281 2.52 30.41 21.23
N LYS A 282 1.82 31.22 20.42
CA LYS A 282 0.47 30.88 19.92
C LYS A 282 0.47 29.61 19.07
N GLN A 283 1.50 29.37 18.26
CA GLN A 283 1.62 28.14 17.47
C GLN A 283 1.86 26.92 18.38
N VAL A 284 2.74 27.02 19.36
CA VAL A 284 3.00 25.97 20.36
C VAL A 284 1.74 25.67 21.17
N GLU A 285 1.00 26.69 21.59
CA GLU A 285 -0.28 26.55 22.27
C GLU A 285 -1.31 25.81 21.40
N LYS A 286 -1.41 26.17 20.11
CA LYS A 286 -2.29 25.49 19.15
C LYS A 286 -1.89 24.03 18.95
N THR A 287 -0.61 23.71 18.77
CA THR A 287 -0.14 22.33 18.57
C THR A 287 -0.35 21.49 19.83
N LYS A 288 -0.11 22.05 21.02
CA LYS A 288 -0.45 21.40 22.30
C LYS A 288 -1.94 21.08 22.42
N ARG A 289 -2.82 22.01 22.04
CA ARG A 289 -4.29 21.80 22.03
C ARG A 289 -4.70 20.72 21.04
N ILE A 290 -4.09 20.69 19.86
CA ILE A 290 -4.35 19.64 18.88
C ILE A 290 -3.87 18.29 19.41
N LEU A 291 -2.66 18.21 19.94
CA LEU A 291 -2.09 16.97 20.50
C LEU A 291 -2.93 16.41 21.65
N THR A 292 -3.39 17.26 22.56
CA THR A 292 -4.25 16.84 23.67
C THR A 292 -5.61 16.32 23.18
N LYS A 293 -6.21 16.97 22.17
CA LYS A 293 -7.44 16.49 21.53
C LYS A 293 -7.23 15.16 20.82
N THR A 294 -6.21 15.04 19.97
CA THR A 294 -5.95 13.80 19.23
C THR A 294 -5.59 12.63 20.15
N THR A 295 -4.84 12.89 21.23
CA THR A 295 -4.56 11.87 22.26
C THR A 295 -5.84 11.42 22.96
N LYS A 296 -6.73 12.35 23.32
CA LYS A 296 -8.03 12.03 23.91
C LYS A 296 -8.87 11.20 22.95
N ASP A 297 -8.98 11.62 21.69
CA ASP A 297 -9.77 10.93 20.68
C ASP A 297 -9.22 9.52 20.41
N TYR A 298 -7.90 9.37 20.36
CA TYR A 298 -7.24 8.07 20.25
C TYR A 298 -7.57 7.15 21.42
N LEU A 299 -7.51 7.65 22.66
CA LEU A 299 -7.84 6.84 23.84
C LEU A 299 -9.30 6.41 23.86
N VAL A 300 -10.22 7.32 23.50
CA VAL A 300 -11.65 7.01 23.37
C VAL A 300 -11.89 5.99 22.27
N LEU A 301 -11.23 6.14 21.12
CA LEU A 301 -11.36 5.20 20.01
C LEU A 301 -10.81 3.82 20.37
N ARG A 302 -9.67 3.76 21.08
CA ARG A 302 -9.09 2.52 21.59
C ARG A 302 -10.04 1.82 22.57
N HIS A 303 -10.65 2.55 23.51
CA HIS A 303 -11.62 1.99 24.43
C HIS A 303 -12.84 1.43 23.69
N LYS A 304 -13.43 2.22 22.78
CA LYS A 304 -14.57 1.79 21.97
C LYS A 304 -14.24 0.55 21.13
N ALA A 305 -13.04 0.49 20.54
CA ALA A 305 -12.61 -0.68 19.78
C ALA A 305 -12.54 -1.93 20.67
N GLN A 306 -11.98 -1.82 21.87
CA GLN A 306 -11.95 -2.92 22.85
C GLN A 306 -13.35 -3.35 23.30
N GLU A 307 -14.27 -2.39 23.50
CA GLU A 307 -15.66 -2.71 23.83
C GLU A 307 -16.36 -3.45 22.68
N THR A 308 -16.19 -2.98 21.43
CA THR A 308 -16.77 -3.64 20.26
C THR A 308 -16.19 -5.04 20.03
N GLU A 309 -14.90 -5.23 20.28
CA GLU A 309 -14.24 -6.53 20.21
C GLU A 309 -14.80 -7.48 21.28
N ARG A 310 -14.98 -7.00 22.51
CA ARG A 310 -15.58 -7.79 23.59
C ARG A 310 -17.02 -8.20 23.24
N LEU A 311 -17.83 -7.27 22.74
CA LEU A 311 -19.21 -7.56 22.31
C LEU A 311 -19.23 -8.59 21.17
N ALA A 312 -18.37 -8.45 20.16
CA ALA A 312 -18.26 -9.42 19.07
C ALA A 312 -17.85 -10.81 19.57
N HIS A 313 -16.94 -10.88 20.55
CA HIS A 313 -16.60 -12.16 21.20
C HIS A 313 -17.77 -12.77 21.97
N GLU A 314 -18.55 -11.96 22.68
CA GLU A 314 -19.76 -12.41 23.37
C GLU A 314 -20.81 -12.94 22.37
N GLU A 315 -21.01 -12.27 21.23
CA GLU A 315 -21.92 -12.71 20.17
C GLU A 315 -21.46 -14.00 19.50
N LEU A 316 -20.16 -14.11 19.17
CA LEU A 316 -19.57 -15.34 18.62
C LEU A 316 -19.70 -16.52 19.58
N TYR A 317 -19.50 -16.29 20.88
CA TYR A 317 -19.68 -17.31 21.89
C TYR A 317 -21.13 -17.80 21.95
N GLN A 318 -22.10 -16.88 21.94
CA GLN A 318 -23.53 -17.24 21.89
C GLN A 318 -23.89 -18.00 20.60
N ALA A 319 -23.35 -17.59 19.45
CA ALA A 319 -23.55 -18.29 18.18
C ALA A 319 -22.96 -19.71 18.22
N ASN A 320 -21.75 -19.86 18.75
CA ASN A 320 -21.10 -21.16 18.90
C ASN A 320 -21.89 -22.09 19.83
N GLN A 321 -22.39 -21.60 20.96
CA GLN A 321 -23.26 -22.39 21.85
C GLN A 321 -24.52 -22.87 21.12
N LYS A 322 -25.17 -22.00 20.34
CA LYS A 322 -26.34 -22.39 19.54
C LYS A 322 -25.98 -23.45 18.50
N CYS A 323 -24.85 -23.27 17.81
CA CYS A 323 -24.34 -24.27 16.87
C CYS A 323 -24.05 -25.62 17.54
N GLU A 324 -23.43 -25.63 18.72
CA GLU A 324 -23.16 -26.84 19.49
C GLU A 324 -24.46 -27.57 19.85
N VAL A 325 -25.47 -26.84 20.34
CA VAL A 325 -26.79 -27.43 20.65
C VAL A 325 -27.43 -28.03 19.40
N MET A 326 -27.46 -27.29 18.28
CA MET A 326 -28.02 -27.77 17.02
C MET A 326 -27.26 -28.98 16.47
N VAL A 327 -25.93 -29.02 16.63
CA VAL A 327 -25.11 -30.18 16.27
C VAL A 327 -25.46 -31.38 17.15
N MET A 328 -25.58 -31.20 18.47
CA MET A 328 -25.98 -32.27 19.38
C MET A 328 -27.39 -32.81 19.08
N GLU A 329 -28.32 -31.93 18.69
CA GLU A 329 -29.66 -32.35 18.27
C GLU A 329 -29.60 -33.14 16.96
N LYS A 330 -28.82 -32.64 15.99
CA LYS A 330 -28.59 -33.34 14.72
C LYS A 330 -27.95 -34.71 14.93
N THR A 331 -26.94 -34.84 15.79
CA THR A 331 -26.29 -36.13 16.06
C THR A 331 -27.28 -37.12 16.70
N LYS A 332 -28.06 -36.68 17.69
CA LYS A 332 -29.12 -37.50 18.29
C LYS A 332 -30.17 -37.96 17.27
N LEU A 333 -30.57 -37.08 16.34
CA LEU A 333 -31.50 -37.45 15.27
C LEU A 333 -30.88 -38.44 14.30
N THR A 334 -29.61 -38.26 13.91
CA THR A 334 -28.92 -39.20 13.04
C THR A 334 -28.73 -40.58 13.68
N GLU A 335 -28.45 -40.62 14.99
CA GLU A 335 -28.37 -41.87 15.76
C GLU A 335 -29.73 -42.58 15.76
N LYS A 336 -30.83 -41.88 16.06
CA LYS A 336 -32.18 -42.45 16.01
C LYS A 336 -32.54 -43.01 14.64
N VAL A 337 -32.27 -42.26 13.57
CA VAL A 337 -32.52 -42.73 12.19
C VAL A 337 -31.66 -43.95 11.87
N LEU A 338 -30.42 -44.00 12.33
CA LEU A 338 -29.55 -45.17 12.15
C LEU A 338 -30.09 -46.38 12.92
N GLU A 339 -30.57 -46.21 14.14
CA GLU A 339 -31.21 -47.26 14.94
C GLU A 339 -32.49 -47.78 14.27
N GLU A 340 -33.37 -46.88 13.80
CA GLU A 340 -34.59 -47.24 13.08
C GLU A 340 -34.30 -47.98 11.77
N THR A 341 -33.33 -47.50 10.98
CA THR A 341 -32.92 -48.18 9.75
C THR A 341 -32.26 -49.53 10.00
N ASN A 342 -31.51 -49.70 11.10
CA ASN A 342 -31.00 -50.99 11.53
C ASN A 342 -32.13 -51.94 11.92
N ALA A 343 -33.08 -51.48 12.74
CA ALA A 343 -34.22 -52.29 13.15
C ALA A 343 -35.05 -52.74 11.93
N LEU A 344 -35.31 -51.85 10.97
CA LEU A 344 -36.01 -52.20 9.73
C LEU A 344 -35.20 -53.20 8.88
N ARG A 345 -33.87 -53.04 8.79
CA ARG A 345 -33.02 -54.01 8.09
C ARG A 345 -33.07 -55.39 8.72
N GLU A 346 -33.07 -55.47 10.04
CA GLU A 346 -33.18 -56.73 10.77
C GLU A 346 -34.55 -57.39 10.54
N VAL A 347 -35.65 -56.64 10.60
CA VAL A 347 -36.99 -57.17 10.30
C VAL A 347 -37.07 -57.70 8.87
N VAL A 348 -36.62 -56.92 7.88
CA VAL A 348 -36.61 -57.37 6.47
C VAL A 348 -35.73 -58.61 6.29
N ARG A 349 -34.61 -58.70 7.00
CA ARG A 349 -33.74 -59.89 6.98
C ARG A 349 -34.45 -61.11 7.59
N GLU A 350 -35.16 -60.94 8.70
CA GLU A 350 -35.92 -62.00 9.35
C GLU A 350 -37.09 -62.48 8.49
N GLU A 351 -37.87 -61.58 7.90
CA GLU A 351 -38.93 -61.90 6.94
C GLU A 351 -38.36 -62.64 5.71
N GLY A 352 -37.24 -62.15 5.17
CA GLY A 352 -36.50 -62.83 4.10
C GLY A 352 -36.07 -64.24 4.48
N ASN A 353 -35.55 -64.44 5.69
CA ASN A 353 -35.17 -65.78 6.17
C ASN A 353 -36.39 -66.69 6.36
N GLN A 354 -37.51 -66.17 6.86
CA GLN A 354 -38.75 -66.93 7.02
C GLN A 354 -39.28 -67.41 5.67
N THR A 355 -39.39 -66.53 4.68
CA THR A 355 -39.83 -66.92 3.33
C THR A 355 -38.91 -67.97 2.70
N VAL A 356 -37.59 -67.87 2.88
CA VAL A 356 -36.64 -68.90 2.42
C VAL A 356 -36.89 -70.25 3.12
N LEU A 357 -37.15 -70.26 4.42
CA LEU A 357 -37.47 -71.48 5.17
C LEU A 357 -38.79 -72.11 4.72
N GLU A 358 -39.81 -71.30 4.43
CA GLU A 358 -41.08 -71.75 3.88
C GLU A 358 -40.90 -72.39 2.51
N PHE A 359 -40.19 -71.73 1.58
CA PHE A 359 -39.90 -72.30 0.27
C PHE A 359 -39.05 -73.56 0.35
N ARG A 360 -38.07 -73.62 1.26
CA ARG A 360 -37.28 -74.83 1.51
C ARG A 360 -38.16 -75.97 2.01
N THR A 361 -39.06 -75.70 2.95
CA THR A 361 -39.98 -76.70 3.50
C THR A 361 -40.94 -77.20 2.42
N GLN A 362 -41.44 -76.28 1.59
CA GLN A 362 -42.27 -76.61 0.44
C GLN A 362 -41.51 -77.49 -0.57
N ALA A 363 -40.28 -77.13 -0.92
CA ALA A 363 -39.44 -77.93 -1.81
C ALA A 363 -39.26 -79.36 -1.28
N ILE A 364 -38.92 -79.51 0.01
CA ILE A 364 -38.77 -80.82 0.64
C ILE A 364 -40.11 -81.58 0.63
N SER A 365 -41.25 -80.93 0.87
CA SER A 365 -42.56 -81.60 0.78
C SER A 365 -42.84 -82.13 -0.63
N ARG A 366 -42.53 -81.35 -1.68
CA ARG A 366 -42.70 -81.76 -3.07
C ARG A 366 -41.73 -82.85 -3.47
N GLU A 367 -40.50 -82.84 -2.94
CA GLU A 367 -39.54 -83.94 -3.11
C GLU A 367 -40.07 -85.25 -2.50
N ARG A 368 -40.70 -85.19 -1.32
CA ARG A 368 -41.35 -86.37 -0.71
C ARG A 368 -42.51 -86.88 -1.57
N ASP A 369 -43.37 -85.99 -2.06
CA ASP A 369 -44.49 -86.37 -2.94
C ASP A 369 -43.99 -87.01 -4.23
N LEU A 370 -42.94 -86.44 -4.84
CA LEU A 370 -42.26 -87.01 -6.00
C LEU A 370 -41.66 -88.38 -5.70
N HIS A 371 -41.13 -88.60 -4.50
CA HIS A 371 -40.61 -89.89 -4.09
C HIS A 371 -41.72 -90.94 -3.99
N ILE A 372 -42.84 -90.60 -3.33
CA ILE A 372 -44.02 -91.47 -3.24
C ILE A 372 -44.55 -91.82 -4.64
N LEU A 373 -44.68 -90.84 -5.53
CA LEU A 373 -45.11 -91.08 -6.92
C LEU A 373 -44.14 -91.97 -7.68
N LYS A 374 -42.83 -91.80 -7.48
CA LYS A 374 -41.82 -92.70 -8.07
C LYS A 374 -41.97 -94.12 -7.55
N GLU A 375 -42.16 -94.31 -6.25
CA GLU A 375 -42.40 -95.63 -5.65
C GLU A 375 -43.68 -96.27 -6.22
N GLN A 376 -44.78 -95.53 -6.26
CA GLN A 376 -46.04 -95.99 -6.86
C GLN A 376 -45.88 -96.38 -8.34
N TYR A 377 -45.16 -95.56 -9.11
CA TYR A 377 -44.86 -95.86 -10.51
C TYR A 377 -44.02 -97.13 -10.64
N THR A 378 -42.97 -97.30 -9.83
CA THR A 378 -42.15 -98.52 -9.83
C THR A 378 -42.98 -99.76 -9.46
N ALA A 379 -43.85 -99.67 -8.45
CA ALA A 379 -44.73 -100.77 -8.06
C ALA A 379 -45.74 -101.13 -9.16
N MET A 380 -46.31 -100.11 -9.84
CA MET A 380 -47.20 -100.33 -10.99
C MET A 380 -46.45 -100.95 -12.17
N GLN A 381 -45.23 -100.48 -12.46
CA GLN A 381 -44.37 -101.03 -13.49
C GLN A 381 -44.00 -102.50 -13.19
N GLU A 382 -43.71 -102.83 -11.94
CA GLU A 382 -43.50 -104.22 -11.48
C GLU A 382 -44.76 -105.07 -11.64
N ALA A 383 -45.95 -104.54 -11.31
CA ALA A 383 -47.22 -105.25 -11.51
C ALA A 383 -47.50 -105.52 -13.00
N CYS A 384 -47.29 -104.53 -13.86
CA CYS A 384 -47.43 -104.68 -15.31
C CYS A 384 -46.42 -105.69 -15.88
N THR A 385 -45.15 -105.64 -15.46
CA THR A 385 -44.12 -106.59 -15.91
C THR A 385 -44.44 -108.03 -15.44
N LYS A 386 -44.90 -108.23 -14.20
CA LYS A 386 -45.41 -109.52 -13.72
C LYS A 386 -46.58 -110.02 -14.57
N ARG A 387 -47.56 -109.17 -14.88
CA ARG A 387 -48.69 -109.54 -15.75
C ARG A 387 -48.26 -109.88 -17.17
N ILE A 388 -47.28 -109.16 -17.73
CA ILE A 388 -46.68 -109.50 -19.03
C ILE A 388 -46.00 -110.86 -18.97
N GLN A 389 -45.21 -111.14 -17.93
CA GLN A 389 -44.57 -112.45 -17.72
C GLN A 389 -45.60 -113.57 -17.60
N ASP A 390 -46.69 -113.39 -16.85
CA ASP A 390 -47.78 -114.37 -16.73
C ASP A 390 -48.46 -114.64 -18.07
N LEU A 391 -48.76 -113.59 -18.85
CA LEU A 391 -49.32 -113.71 -20.19
C LEU A 391 -48.34 -114.43 -21.12
N GLN A 392 -47.04 -114.14 -21.05
CA GLN A 392 -46.01 -114.85 -21.81
C GLN A 392 -45.96 -116.35 -21.45
N VAL A 393 -46.08 -116.70 -20.16
CA VAL A 393 -46.14 -118.10 -19.70
C VAL A 393 -47.43 -118.79 -20.19
N ARG A 394 -48.59 -118.12 -20.15
CA ARG A 394 -49.84 -118.67 -20.69
C ARG A 394 -49.76 -118.89 -22.20
N LEU A 395 -49.20 -117.93 -22.93
CA LEU A 395 -49.03 -117.99 -24.38
C LEU A 395 -48.08 -119.12 -24.77
N THR A 396 -46.95 -119.27 -24.08
CA THR A 396 -46.02 -120.40 -24.31
C THR A 396 -46.66 -121.76 -24.02
N LYS A 397 -47.44 -121.88 -22.94
CA LYS A 397 -48.25 -123.09 -22.66
C LYS A 397 -49.25 -123.37 -23.76
N LEU A 398 -50.01 -122.36 -24.22
CA LEU A 398 -50.97 -122.51 -25.32
C LEU A 398 -50.27 -122.95 -26.61
N ARG A 399 -49.15 -122.31 -26.97
CA ARG A 399 -48.31 -122.71 -28.11
C ARG A 399 -47.84 -124.15 -27.99
N SER A 400 -47.44 -124.61 -26.81
CA SER A 400 -47.04 -126.00 -26.59
C SER A 400 -48.20 -126.98 -26.76
N ARG A 401 -49.41 -126.62 -26.31
CA ARG A 401 -50.63 -127.41 -26.50
C ARG A 401 -51.01 -127.50 -27.97
N TYR A 402 -51.03 -126.38 -28.69
CA TYR A 402 -51.25 -126.38 -30.14
C TYR A 402 -50.22 -127.23 -30.87
N ARG A 403 -48.92 -127.10 -30.56
CA ARG A 403 -47.88 -127.97 -31.11
C ARG A 403 -48.11 -129.44 -30.81
N SER A 404 -48.59 -129.80 -29.63
CA SER A 404 -48.91 -131.20 -29.29
C SER A 404 -50.14 -131.72 -30.04
N LEU A 405 -51.15 -130.87 -30.24
CA LEU A 405 -52.38 -131.20 -30.95
C LEU A 405 -52.11 -131.32 -32.46
N ASP A 406 -51.30 -130.42 -33.04
CA ASP A 406 -50.82 -130.52 -34.41
C ASP A 406 -49.98 -131.78 -34.62
N LYS A 407 -49.09 -132.12 -33.69
CA LYS A 407 -48.35 -133.40 -33.73
C LYS A 407 -49.31 -134.59 -33.68
N ARG A 408 -50.33 -134.56 -32.82
CA ARG A 408 -51.33 -135.62 -32.73
C ARG A 408 -52.12 -135.73 -34.03
N ARG A 409 -52.59 -134.62 -34.58
CA ARG A 409 -53.31 -134.55 -35.85
C ARG A 409 -52.44 -135.05 -37.00
N ALA A 410 -51.15 -134.72 -37.02
CA ALA A 410 -50.22 -135.27 -38.00
C ALA A 410 -50.10 -136.80 -37.89
N MET A 411 -49.94 -137.34 -36.67
CA MET A 411 -49.90 -138.79 -36.43
C MET A 411 -51.22 -139.49 -36.79
N GLU A 412 -52.37 -138.87 -36.51
CA GLU A 412 -53.69 -139.37 -36.90
C GLU A 412 -53.87 -139.33 -38.42
N MET A 413 -53.47 -138.26 -39.09
CA MET A 413 -53.48 -138.17 -40.55
C MET A 413 -52.54 -139.19 -41.18
N GLU A 414 -51.38 -139.46 -40.59
CA GLU A 414 -50.50 -140.58 -40.98
C GLU A 414 -51.16 -141.95 -40.77
N GLY A 415 -51.90 -142.13 -39.67
CA GLY A 415 -52.70 -143.34 -39.41
C GLY A 415 -53.79 -143.53 -40.46
N PHE A 416 -54.63 -142.52 -40.69
CA PHE A 416 -55.68 -142.56 -41.70
C PHE A 416 -55.13 -142.77 -43.10
N THR A 417 -54.01 -142.14 -43.46
CA THR A 417 -53.39 -142.37 -44.77
C THR A 417 -52.86 -143.81 -44.91
N ARG A 418 -52.28 -144.41 -43.86
CA ARG A 418 -51.91 -145.83 -43.87
C ARG A 418 -53.13 -146.75 -43.99
N ASP A 419 -54.21 -146.46 -43.25
CA ASP A 419 -55.44 -147.24 -43.29
C ASP A 419 -56.14 -147.15 -44.65
N LEU A 420 -56.24 -145.95 -45.21
CA LEU A 420 -56.83 -145.71 -46.54
C LEU A 420 -55.98 -146.37 -47.63
N ALA A 421 -54.64 -146.39 -47.49
CA ALA A 421 -53.77 -147.18 -48.36
C ALA A 421 -53.97 -148.71 -48.17
N GLY A 422 -54.24 -149.16 -46.95
CA GLY A 422 -54.60 -150.54 -46.63
C GLY A 422 -55.93 -150.96 -47.26
N LEU A 423 -56.96 -150.12 -47.12
CA LEU A 423 -58.28 -150.28 -47.75
C LEU A 423 -58.17 -150.27 -49.27
N LYS A 424 -57.41 -149.36 -49.86
CA LYS A 424 -57.13 -149.38 -51.31
C LYS A 424 -56.48 -150.69 -51.74
N ARG A 425 -55.51 -151.22 -50.97
CA ARG A 425 -54.91 -152.54 -51.24
C ARG A 425 -55.92 -153.69 -51.09
N HIS A 426 -56.82 -153.64 -50.12
CA HIS A 426 -57.86 -154.67 -49.95
C HIS A 426 -58.93 -154.59 -51.04
N LEU A 427 -59.33 -153.39 -51.42
CA LEU A 427 -60.26 -153.13 -52.51
C LEU A 427 -59.64 -153.59 -53.84
N GLN A 428 -58.35 -153.31 -54.08
CA GLN A 428 -57.62 -153.89 -55.21
C GLN A 428 -57.52 -155.41 -55.15
N LYS A 429 -57.29 -156.02 -53.97
CA LYS A 429 -57.33 -157.48 -53.82
C LYS A 429 -58.70 -158.06 -54.13
N LEU A 430 -59.78 -157.43 -53.66
CA LEU A 430 -61.16 -157.84 -53.96
C LEU A 430 -61.50 -157.63 -55.44
N GLU A 431 -61.05 -156.54 -56.06
CA GLU A 431 -61.19 -156.30 -57.50
C GLU A 431 -60.47 -157.41 -58.30
N VAL A 432 -59.26 -157.81 -57.91
CA VAL A 432 -58.52 -158.91 -58.54
C VAL A 432 -59.22 -160.27 -58.34
N ILE A 433 -59.80 -160.52 -57.17
CA ILE A 433 -60.53 -161.76 -56.88
C ILE A 433 -61.87 -161.84 -57.65
N LEU A 434 -62.59 -160.71 -57.79
CA LEU A 434 -63.93 -160.69 -58.38
C LEU A 434 -63.93 -160.53 -59.90
N TYR A 435 -62.94 -159.85 -60.49
CA TYR A 435 -62.99 -159.48 -61.91
C TYR A 435 -61.80 -159.99 -62.75
N GLY A 436 -60.82 -160.69 -62.16
CA GLY A 436 -59.67 -161.22 -62.90
C GLY A 436 -58.74 -160.16 -63.53
N GLN A 437 -59.13 -158.88 -63.53
CA GLN A 437 -58.41 -157.67 -63.95
C GLN A 437 -58.97 -156.45 -63.18
N GLY A 438 -58.18 -155.37 -63.03
CA GLY A 438 -58.61 -154.13 -62.35
C GLY A 438 -59.40 -153.15 -63.24
N LEU A 439 -60.43 -152.50 -62.67
CA LEU A 439 -61.31 -151.52 -63.35
C LEU A 439 -60.59 -150.21 -63.73
N THR A 440 -60.97 -149.65 -64.89
CA THR A 440 -60.31 -148.49 -65.52
C THR A 440 -60.79 -147.16 -64.96
N ALA A 441 -59.97 -146.10 -65.12
CA ALA A 441 -60.18 -144.78 -64.51
C ALA A 441 -61.50 -144.09 -64.91
N HIS A 442 -62.09 -144.47 -66.06
CA HIS A 442 -63.30 -143.85 -66.59
C HIS A 442 -64.55 -144.12 -65.73
N GLU A 443 -64.65 -145.32 -65.15
CA GLU A 443 -65.82 -145.75 -64.35
C GLU A 443 -65.88 -145.07 -62.97
N ARG A 444 -64.76 -144.50 -62.48
CA ARG A 444 -64.71 -143.81 -61.17
C ARG A 444 -65.21 -142.38 -61.21
N GLN A 445 -65.35 -141.78 -62.39
CA GLN A 445 -65.68 -140.36 -62.54
C GLN A 445 -67.20 -140.08 -62.53
N VAL A 446 -68.03 -141.10 -62.78
CA VAL A 446 -69.49 -140.97 -62.90
C VAL A 446 -70.21 -140.91 -61.53
N LEU A 447 -69.53 -141.25 -60.43
CA LEU A 447 -70.16 -141.45 -59.11
C LEU A 447 -70.11 -140.26 -58.14
N ARG A 448 -69.99 -139.01 -58.60
CA ARG A 448 -70.02 -137.82 -57.71
C ARG A 448 -71.07 -136.80 -58.16
N PHE A 449 -72.08 -136.52 -57.34
CA PHE A 449 -73.08 -135.47 -57.55
C PHE A 449 -73.27 -134.61 -56.27
N ASP A 450 -73.36 -133.28 -56.50
CA ASP A 450 -73.93 -132.15 -55.73
C ASP A 450 -73.16 -131.40 -54.60
N GLU A 451 -72.73 -130.15 -54.91
CA GLU A 451 -72.17 -129.11 -53.99
C GLU A 451 -72.79 -127.70 -54.21
N ASN A 452 -74.09 -127.56 -54.53
CA ASN A 452 -74.68 -126.26 -54.95
C ASN A 452 -75.41 -125.42 -53.87
N TYR A 453 -75.09 -125.51 -52.57
CA TYR A 453 -75.76 -124.72 -51.51
C TYR A 453 -74.80 -124.15 -50.44
N THR A 454 -73.96 -123.18 -50.78
CA THR A 454 -73.23 -122.38 -49.78
C THR A 454 -73.31 -120.89 -50.11
N LEU A 455 -74.04 -120.13 -49.28
CA LEU A 455 -74.07 -118.66 -49.26
C LEU A 455 -72.70 -118.10 -48.84
N ASP A 456 -72.35 -116.93 -49.37
CA ASP A 456 -70.99 -116.37 -49.31
C ASP A 456 -70.72 -115.63 -47.98
N ALA A 457 -69.46 -115.67 -47.51
CA ALA A 457 -69.09 -115.29 -46.13
C ALA A 457 -69.42 -113.83 -45.72
N ASN A 458 -69.60 -112.93 -46.69
CA ASN A 458 -69.92 -111.52 -46.43
C ASN A 458 -71.41 -111.31 -46.11
N GLU A 459 -72.30 -112.10 -46.71
CA GLU A 459 -73.75 -112.03 -46.45
C GLU A 459 -74.06 -112.50 -45.02
N LEU A 460 -73.33 -113.51 -44.54
CA LEU A 460 -73.41 -113.99 -43.16
C LEU A 460 -72.92 -112.94 -42.15
N SER A 461 -71.86 -112.21 -42.49
CA SER A 461 -71.32 -111.10 -41.67
C SER A 461 -72.37 -110.00 -41.46
N ASP A 462 -73.06 -109.62 -42.53
CA ASP A 462 -74.06 -108.56 -42.50
C ASP A 462 -75.31 -108.97 -41.70
N GLU A 463 -75.75 -110.24 -41.81
CA GLU A 463 -76.82 -110.79 -40.98
C GLU A 463 -76.42 -110.85 -39.50
N ILE A 464 -75.17 -111.22 -39.17
CA ILE A 464 -74.67 -111.21 -37.80
C ILE A 464 -74.65 -109.79 -37.23
N ALA A 465 -74.22 -108.79 -38.02
CA ALA A 465 -74.24 -107.39 -37.59
C ALA A 465 -75.68 -106.87 -37.37
N ALA A 466 -76.64 -107.30 -38.20
CA ALA A 466 -78.06 -106.96 -38.03
C ALA A 466 -78.65 -107.58 -36.75
N LEU A 467 -78.33 -108.84 -36.45
CA LEU A 467 -78.76 -109.50 -35.21
C LEU A 467 -78.11 -108.90 -33.96
N GLN A 468 -76.86 -108.46 -34.03
CA GLN A 468 -76.19 -107.77 -32.93
C GLN A 468 -76.87 -106.45 -32.57
N ARG A 469 -77.29 -105.64 -33.55
CA ARG A 469 -78.08 -104.42 -33.27
C ARG A 469 -79.40 -104.74 -32.60
N ARG A 470 -80.11 -105.76 -33.10
CA ARG A 470 -81.40 -106.19 -32.54
C ARG A 470 -81.30 -106.71 -31.10
N LEU A 471 -80.17 -107.32 -30.74
CA LEU A 471 -79.87 -107.72 -29.36
C LEU A 471 -79.57 -106.52 -28.45
N VAL A 472 -78.93 -105.47 -28.96
CA VAL A 472 -78.68 -104.25 -28.20
C VAL A 472 -80.01 -103.54 -27.90
N ASP A 473 -80.87 -103.38 -28.91
CA ASP A 473 -82.19 -102.76 -28.75
C ASP A 473 -83.10 -103.55 -27.76
N LEU A 474 -83.08 -104.89 -27.82
CA LEU A 474 -83.78 -105.74 -26.84
C LEU A 474 -83.19 -105.65 -25.43
N SER A 475 -81.88 -105.39 -25.30
CA SER A 475 -81.25 -105.24 -23.98
C SER A 475 -81.51 -103.87 -23.36
N THR A 476 -81.74 -102.83 -24.17
CA THR A 476 -82.24 -101.54 -23.68
C THR A 476 -83.71 -101.62 -23.26
N ASP A 477 -84.55 -102.34 -24.01
CA ASP A 477 -85.98 -102.52 -23.66
C ASP A 477 -86.19 -103.35 -22.38
N LEU A 478 -85.28 -104.27 -22.07
CA LEU A 478 -85.27 -105.04 -20.82
C LEU A 478 -84.69 -104.29 -19.61
N ALA A 479 -84.02 -103.15 -19.81
CA ALA A 479 -83.48 -102.32 -18.73
C ALA A 479 -84.45 -101.20 -18.28
N GLU A 480 -85.49 -100.91 -19.05
CA GLU A 480 -86.54 -99.92 -18.75
C GLU A 480 -87.88 -100.55 -18.28
N ALA A 481 -87.95 -101.88 -18.13
CA ALA A 481 -89.05 -102.65 -17.53
C ALA A 481 -88.60 -103.33 -16.23
#